data_AF-A0AAD6EF19-F1
#
_entry.id   AF-A0AAD6EF19-F1
#
_cell.length_a   1.000
_cell.length_b   1.000
_cell.length_c   1.000
_cell.angle_alpha   90.00
_cell.angle_beta   90.00
_cell.angle_gamma   90.00
#
_symmetry.space_group_name_H-M   'P 1'
#
loop_
_entity.id
_entity.type
_entity.pdbx_description
1 polymer ?
#
loop_
_entity_poly.entity_id
_entity_poly.type
_entity_poly.pdbx_seq_one_letter_code
_entity_poly.pdbx_strand_id
1 'polypeptide(L)'
;MSVSDPLLDSYNCPAFLRCCNAYREYLVKTEARELKLPLYTTNSAGEIIVYHGEVYCRVPGCKHNHVATSATNNLRQHLTRHGLHLPTSATGRLTQARKDAAIQWYNSLFEAEEDGDDENSDEDDDAEDDHAGDNRAEEDDEKNAEEDNEDYDEDDD
;
A
#
# COMPACT_ATOMS: atom_id res chain seq x y z
N MET A 1 -16.68 -5.87 -15.68
CA MET A 1 -16.11 -4.91 -16.65
C MET A 1 -15.54 -3.77 -15.84
N SER A 2 -14.22 -3.55 -15.86
CA SER A 2 -13.59 -2.45 -15.10
C SER A 2 -13.88 -1.13 -15.80
N VAL A 3 -14.75 -0.33 -15.21
CA VAL A 3 -14.97 1.06 -15.63
C VAL A 3 -13.68 1.84 -15.33
N SER A 4 -13.02 2.27 -16.40
CA SER A 4 -11.80 3.06 -16.29
C SER A 4 -12.24 4.49 -15.96
N ASP A 5 -11.77 5.02 -14.83
CA ASP A 5 -12.05 6.41 -14.42
C ASP A 5 -11.05 7.34 -15.14
N PRO A 6 -11.50 8.18 -16.09
CA PRO A 6 -10.61 9.01 -16.92
C PRO A 6 -9.72 9.93 -16.09
N LEU A 7 -10.18 10.33 -14.89
CA LEU A 7 -9.42 11.18 -13.99
C LEU A 7 -8.21 10.43 -13.42
N LEU A 8 -8.40 9.17 -13.01
CA LEU A 8 -7.34 8.33 -12.44
C LEU A 8 -6.31 7.90 -13.50
N ASP A 9 -6.74 7.70 -14.75
CA ASP A 9 -5.84 7.29 -15.83
C ASP A 9 -4.91 8.42 -16.29
N SER A 10 -5.26 9.69 -16.03
CA SER A 10 -4.40 10.83 -16.39
C SER A 10 -3.18 11.03 -15.46
N TYR A 11 -3.24 10.54 -14.22
CA TYR A 11 -2.23 10.79 -13.18
C TYR A 11 -1.28 9.62 -12.88
N ASN A 12 -1.19 8.62 -13.78
CA ASN A 12 -0.47 7.37 -13.51
C ASN A 12 -0.88 6.76 -12.14
N CYS A 13 -2.18 6.75 -11.86
CA CYS A 13 -2.72 6.28 -10.58
C CYS A 13 -2.25 4.84 -10.29
N PRO A 14 -1.62 4.59 -9.13
CA PRO A 14 -1.29 3.24 -8.70
C PRO A 14 -2.56 2.37 -8.62
N ALA A 15 -2.50 1.15 -9.14
CA ALA A 15 -3.67 0.26 -9.22
C ALA A 15 -4.36 0.04 -7.86
N PHE A 16 -3.60 -0.01 -6.77
CA PHE A 16 -4.16 -0.20 -5.42
C PHE A 16 -4.93 1.02 -4.88
N LEU A 17 -4.70 2.22 -5.44
CA LEU A 17 -5.42 3.44 -5.06
C LEU A 17 -6.67 3.67 -5.89
N ARG A 18 -6.90 2.89 -6.96
CA ARG A 18 -8.09 3.06 -7.82
C ARG A 18 -9.41 2.83 -7.07
N CYS A 19 -9.40 1.98 -6.05
CA CYS A 19 -10.57 1.72 -5.21
C CYS A 19 -10.64 2.63 -3.97
N CYS A 20 -9.67 3.53 -3.77
CA CYS A 20 -9.63 4.43 -2.62
C CYS A 20 -10.40 5.71 -2.93
N ASN A 21 -11.56 5.92 -2.29
CA ASN A 21 -12.36 7.13 -2.51
C ASN A 21 -11.62 8.39 -2.04
N ALA A 22 -10.94 8.33 -0.90
CA ALA A 22 -10.13 9.44 -0.38
C ALA A 22 -9.04 9.88 -1.38
N TYR A 23 -8.44 8.94 -2.13
CA TYR A 23 -7.48 9.31 -3.18
C TYR A 23 -8.14 10.12 -4.31
N ARG A 24 -9.34 9.74 -4.74
CA ARG A 24 -10.12 10.48 -5.76
C ARG A 24 -10.46 11.88 -5.27
N GLU A 25 -10.93 11.99 -4.03
CA GLU A 25 -11.22 13.27 -3.41
C GLU A 25 -9.98 14.15 -3.25
N TYR A 26 -8.83 13.55 -2.89
CA TYR A 26 -7.55 14.25 -2.83
C TYR A 26 -7.22 14.89 -4.19
N LEU A 27 -7.39 14.16 -5.29
CA LEU A 27 -7.10 14.70 -6.62
C LEU A 27 -7.99 15.91 -6.96
N VAL A 28 -9.31 15.76 -6.76
CA VAL A 28 -10.30 16.79 -7.12
C VAL A 28 -10.21 18.00 -6.21
N LYS A 29 -10.24 17.81 -4.88
CA LYS A 29 -10.27 18.91 -3.90
C LYS A 29 -8.95 19.68 -3.86
N THR A 30 -7.80 19.02 -4.13
CA THR A 30 -6.52 19.74 -4.22
C THR A 30 -6.45 20.61 -5.47
N GLU A 31 -6.92 20.11 -6.62
CA GLU A 31 -7.00 20.90 -7.86
C GLU A 31 -7.91 22.12 -7.70
N ALA A 32 -9.08 21.92 -7.05
CA ALA A 32 -10.03 22.97 -6.72
C ALA A 32 -9.56 23.94 -5.63
N ARG A 33 -8.40 23.67 -4.99
CA ARG A 33 -7.87 24.41 -3.83
C ARG A 33 -8.78 24.42 -2.60
N GLU A 34 -9.64 23.41 -2.50
CA GLU A 34 -10.56 23.19 -1.39
C GLU A 34 -9.91 22.34 -0.29
N LEU A 35 -8.91 21.53 -0.63
CA LEU A 35 -8.14 20.74 0.32
C LEU A 35 -6.85 21.47 0.76
N LYS A 36 -6.69 21.65 2.07
CA LYS A 36 -5.43 22.11 2.66
C LYS A 36 -4.56 20.89 2.96
N LEU A 37 -3.51 20.70 2.18
CA LEU A 37 -2.58 19.60 2.41
C LEU A 37 -1.71 19.85 3.66
N PRO A 38 -1.52 18.82 4.51
CA PRO A 38 -0.65 18.93 5.68
C PRO A 38 0.81 19.11 5.27
N LEU A 39 1.63 19.66 6.18
CA LEU A 39 3.07 19.76 5.96
C LEU A 39 3.71 18.37 5.81
N TYR A 40 4.89 18.33 5.21
CA TYR A 40 5.66 17.08 5.12
C TYR A 40 6.09 16.61 6.51
N THR A 41 5.83 15.34 6.78
CA THR A 41 6.42 14.62 7.92
C THR A 41 7.79 14.08 7.52
N THR A 42 8.69 13.93 8.49
CA THR A 42 10.03 13.37 8.29
C THR A 42 10.14 12.00 8.94
N ASN A 43 10.89 11.10 8.33
CA ASN A 43 11.25 9.83 8.93
C ASN A 43 12.34 10.01 10.01
N SER A 44 12.76 8.91 10.64
CA SER A 44 13.84 8.90 11.65
C SER A 44 15.21 9.37 11.13
N ALA A 45 15.42 9.37 9.81
CA ALA A 45 16.62 9.89 9.16
C ALA A 45 16.51 11.39 8.78
N GLY A 46 15.39 12.05 9.10
CA GLY A 46 15.15 13.45 8.74
C GLY A 46 14.76 13.66 7.28
N GLU A 47 14.42 12.59 6.55
CA GLU A 47 14.00 12.66 5.15
C GLU A 47 12.47 12.79 5.07
N ILE A 48 11.98 13.58 4.12
CA ILE A 48 10.54 13.79 3.95
C ILE A 48 9.85 12.52 3.44
N ILE A 49 8.67 12.23 4.01
CA ILE A 49 7.83 11.10 3.60
C ILE A 49 6.90 11.57 2.48
N VAL A 50 7.04 10.93 1.33
CA VAL A 50 6.14 11.08 0.17
C VAL A 50 5.51 9.72 -0.10
N TYR A 51 4.19 9.65 0.03
CA TYR A 51 3.37 8.47 -0.19
C TYR A 51 3.19 8.23 -1.69
N HIS A 52 2.94 6.96 -2.05
CA HIS A 52 2.68 6.59 -3.44
C HIS A 52 1.37 7.20 -3.92
N GLY A 53 1.34 7.66 -5.17
CA GLY A 53 0.19 8.35 -5.76
C GLY A 53 0.15 9.86 -5.49
N GLU A 54 1.00 10.39 -4.59
CA GLU A 54 1.07 11.83 -4.38
C GLU A 54 1.54 12.52 -5.66
N VAL A 55 0.81 13.57 -6.07
CA VAL A 55 1.12 14.34 -7.29
C VAL A 55 1.19 15.84 -7.05
N TYR A 56 0.76 16.33 -5.88
CA TYR A 56 0.81 17.75 -5.52
C TYR A 56 1.93 18.06 -4.53
N CYS A 57 2.54 19.24 -4.67
CA CYS A 57 3.60 19.72 -3.80
C CYS A 57 3.02 20.35 -2.53
N ARG A 58 3.49 19.92 -1.35
CA ARG A 58 3.01 20.45 -0.05
C ARG A 58 3.86 21.62 0.47
N VAL A 59 4.85 22.07 -0.30
CA VAL A 59 5.67 23.23 0.06
C VAL A 59 4.84 24.52 -0.05
N PRO A 60 4.73 25.32 1.02
CA PRO A 60 3.99 26.58 1.01
C PRO A 60 4.48 27.50 -0.12
N GLY A 61 3.53 28.06 -0.88
CA GLY A 61 3.84 28.99 -1.98
C GLY A 61 4.32 28.33 -3.28
N CYS A 62 4.40 26.99 -3.36
CA CYS A 62 4.72 26.34 -4.61
C CYS A 62 3.53 26.34 -5.60
N LYS A 63 3.79 26.62 -6.88
CA LYS A 63 2.78 26.51 -7.95
C LYS A 63 2.20 25.10 -8.07
N HIS A 64 3.01 24.06 -7.84
CA HIS A 64 2.59 22.66 -7.90
C HIS A 64 1.75 22.22 -6.70
N ASN A 65 1.40 23.13 -5.78
CA ASN A 65 0.50 22.84 -4.68
C ASN A 65 -0.95 22.57 -5.11
N HIS A 66 -1.35 23.09 -6.28
CA HIS A 66 -2.67 22.88 -6.87
C HIS A 66 -2.57 22.48 -8.37
N VAL A 67 -1.35 22.29 -8.87
CA VAL A 67 -1.10 21.78 -10.23
C VAL A 67 -0.44 20.43 -10.08
N ALA A 68 -1.16 19.38 -10.45
CA ALA A 68 -0.68 18.02 -10.34
C ALA A 68 0.54 17.80 -11.22
N THR A 69 1.51 17.07 -10.68
CA THR A 69 2.57 16.45 -11.46
C THR A 69 2.08 15.15 -12.07
N SER A 70 2.65 14.72 -13.19
CA SER A 70 2.15 13.52 -13.90
C SER A 70 2.39 12.20 -13.17
N ALA A 71 3.27 12.19 -12.16
CA ALA A 71 3.62 11.00 -11.38
C ALA A 71 4.37 11.38 -10.09
N THR A 72 4.30 10.53 -9.07
CA THR A 72 5.00 10.72 -7.79
C THR A 72 6.51 10.87 -7.95
N ASN A 73 7.14 10.18 -8.92
CA ASN A 73 8.58 10.37 -9.18
C ASN A 73 8.92 11.79 -9.65
N ASN A 74 8.03 12.43 -10.42
CA ASN A 74 8.20 13.82 -10.83
C ASN A 74 8.04 14.76 -9.64
N LEU A 75 7.08 14.47 -8.74
CA LEU A 75 6.95 15.19 -7.48
C LEU A 75 8.24 15.08 -6.63
N ARG A 76 8.81 13.87 -6.49
CA ARG A 76 10.07 13.68 -5.74
C ARG A 76 11.21 14.51 -6.30
N GLN A 77 11.41 14.49 -7.61
CA GLN A 77 12.42 15.33 -8.28
C GLN A 77 12.15 16.82 -8.08
N HIS A 78 10.88 17.22 -8.13
CA HIS A 78 10.46 18.59 -7.86
C HIS A 78 10.81 19.02 -6.42
N LEU A 79 10.59 18.15 -5.43
CA LEU A 79 10.92 18.42 -4.03
C LEU A 79 12.43 18.54 -3.78
N THR A 80 13.26 17.80 -4.52
CA THR A 80 14.71 18.00 -4.48
C THR A 80 15.11 19.41 -4.93
N ARG A 81 14.38 20.03 -5.86
CA ARG A 81 14.60 21.44 -6.27
C ARG A 81 14.23 22.45 -5.19
N HIS A 82 13.37 22.07 -4.25
CA HIS A 82 13.11 22.84 -3.03
C HIS A 82 14.19 22.64 -1.95
N GLY A 83 15.21 21.81 -2.19
CA GLY A 83 16.25 21.49 -1.21
C GLY A 83 15.81 20.49 -0.14
N LEU A 84 14.71 19.78 -0.35
CA LEU A 84 14.23 18.76 0.58
C LEU A 84 14.95 17.43 0.35
N HIS A 85 15.33 16.77 1.45
CA HIS A 85 15.94 15.44 1.41
C HIS A 85 14.86 14.37 1.39
N LEU A 86 14.89 13.51 0.37
CA LEU A 86 13.95 12.40 0.21
C LEU A 86 14.69 11.07 0.39
N PRO A 87 14.01 10.04 0.92
CA PRO A 87 14.57 8.69 0.93
C PRO A 87 14.88 8.26 -0.50
N THR A 88 15.85 7.34 -0.65
CA THR A 88 16.06 6.69 -1.96
C THR A 88 14.78 5.94 -2.34
N SER A 89 14.33 6.10 -3.59
CA SER A 89 13.17 5.36 -4.07
C SER A 89 13.50 3.86 -4.07
N ALA A 90 12.82 3.09 -3.21
CA ALA A 90 12.97 1.65 -3.24
C ALA A 90 12.57 1.12 -4.62
N THR A 91 13.48 0.38 -5.26
CA THR A 91 13.23 -0.32 -6.51
C THR A 91 12.49 -1.63 -6.23
N GLY A 92 11.46 -1.94 -7.03
CA GLY A 92 10.73 -3.20 -6.95
C GLY A 92 9.27 -3.06 -6.51
N ARG A 93 8.65 -4.20 -6.19
CA ARG A 93 7.23 -4.27 -5.85
C ARG A 93 6.98 -3.59 -4.50
N LEU A 94 5.92 -2.77 -4.44
CA LEU A 94 5.49 -2.14 -3.20
C LEU A 94 4.96 -3.18 -2.20
N THR A 95 5.49 -3.16 -0.97
CA THR A 95 5.00 -4.01 0.13
C THR A 95 3.59 -3.62 0.55
N GLN A 96 2.84 -4.56 1.13
CA GLN A 96 1.46 -4.30 1.56
C GLN A 96 1.40 -3.18 2.60
N ALA A 97 2.26 -3.24 3.62
CA ALA A 97 2.38 -2.18 4.63
C ALA A 97 2.57 -0.76 4.05
N ARG A 98 3.29 -0.62 2.93
CA ARG A 98 3.48 0.69 2.28
C ARG A 98 2.27 1.14 1.46
N LYS A 99 1.46 0.21 0.97
CA LYS A 99 0.17 0.52 0.34
C LYS A 99 -0.82 0.97 1.41
N ASP A 100 -0.92 0.23 2.50
CA ASP A 100 -1.84 0.52 3.60
C ASP A 100 -1.51 1.87 4.24
N ALA A 101 -0.23 2.15 4.49
CA ALA A 101 0.21 3.45 4.98
C ALA A 101 -0.14 4.60 4.03
N ALA A 102 -0.13 4.38 2.70
CA ALA A 102 -0.56 5.39 1.75
C ALA A 102 -2.07 5.60 1.79
N ILE A 103 -2.86 4.52 1.86
CA ILE A 103 -4.33 4.58 1.96
C ILE A 103 -4.73 5.31 3.25
N GLN A 104 -4.14 4.93 4.38
CA GLN A 104 -4.38 5.56 5.67
C GLN A 104 -4.06 7.06 5.63
N TRP A 105 -2.95 7.44 5.00
CA TRP A 105 -2.62 8.85 4.82
C TRP A 105 -3.70 9.60 4.02
N TYR A 106 -4.19 9.05 2.91
CA TYR A 106 -5.27 9.70 2.15
C TYR A 106 -6.56 9.82 2.95
N ASN A 107 -6.96 8.79 3.69
CA ASN A 107 -8.15 8.84 4.54
C ASN A 107 -8.04 9.94 5.60
N SER A 108 -6.87 10.04 6.26
CA SER A 108 -6.62 11.07 7.29
C SER A 108 -6.71 12.52 6.79
N LEU A 109 -6.66 12.76 5.48
CA LEU A 109 -6.88 14.10 4.91
C LEU A 109 -8.32 14.59 5.06
N PHE A 110 -9.26 13.66 5.26
CA PHE A 110 -10.69 13.91 5.31
C PHE A 110 -11.34 13.53 6.64
N GLU A 111 -10.62 12.83 7.52
CA GLU A 111 -11.11 12.40 8.85
C GLU A 111 -11.06 13.48 9.94
N ALA A 112 -10.80 14.74 9.61
CA ALA A 112 -10.76 15.81 10.60
C ALA A 112 -12.17 16.40 10.84
N GLU A 113 -12.92 15.83 11.81
CA GLU A 113 -13.72 16.47 12.90
C GLU A 113 -14.70 15.46 13.56
N GLU A 114 -14.30 14.21 13.84
CA GLU A 114 -14.96 13.41 14.89
C GLU A 114 -13.95 13.19 16.02
N ASP A 115 -13.98 14.09 17.01
CA ASP A 115 -13.45 13.80 18.33
C ASP A 115 -14.22 12.60 18.91
N GLY A 116 -13.57 11.43 18.91
CA GLY A 116 -13.80 10.32 19.82
C GLY A 116 -15.09 9.50 19.63
N ASP A 117 -14.95 8.32 19.02
CA ASP A 117 -15.33 7.08 19.71
C ASP A 117 -14.59 5.91 19.06
N ASP A 118 -13.71 5.28 19.84
CA ASP A 118 -13.12 3.97 19.54
C ASP A 118 -14.22 2.95 19.88
N GLU A 119 -15.24 2.85 19.03
CA GLU A 119 -16.14 1.72 19.06
C GLU A 119 -15.42 0.56 18.38
N ASN A 120 -14.61 -0.13 19.17
CA ASN A 120 -14.20 -1.50 18.93
C ASN A 120 -15.49 -2.34 18.83
N SER A 121 -16.01 -2.44 17.60
CA SER A 121 -17.10 -3.33 17.24
C SER A 121 -16.58 -4.76 17.26
N ASP A 122 -16.48 -5.32 18.47
CA ASP A 122 -16.43 -6.75 18.72
C ASP A 122 -17.84 -7.31 18.53
N GLU A 123 -18.28 -7.51 17.29
CA GLU A 123 -19.45 -8.34 17.00
C GLU A 123 -19.22 -9.24 15.78
N ASP A 124 -19.83 -10.41 15.92
CA ASP A 124 -20.08 -11.48 14.95
C ASP A 124 -19.10 -12.67 15.02
N ASP A 125 -19.55 -13.90 15.24
CA ASP A 125 -20.88 -14.41 15.54
C ASP A 125 -20.72 -15.90 15.83
N ASP A 126 -21.56 -16.43 16.72
CA ASP A 126 -21.69 -17.85 17.00
C ASP A 126 -22.10 -18.65 15.75
N ALA A 127 -21.30 -19.65 15.38
CA ALA A 127 -21.73 -20.73 14.50
C ALA A 127 -21.37 -22.09 15.14
N GLU A 128 -22.34 -22.59 15.91
CA GLU A 128 -22.49 -23.98 16.30
C GLU A 128 -22.63 -24.86 15.06
N ASP A 129 -21.67 -25.74 14.76
CA ASP A 129 -21.90 -27.07 14.16
C ASP A 129 -20.58 -27.84 14.02
N ASP A 130 -20.20 -28.64 15.02
CA ASP A 130 -19.15 -29.65 14.83
C ASP A 130 -19.62 -31.01 15.31
N HIS A 131 -20.06 -31.77 14.32
CA HIS A 131 -20.36 -33.19 14.32
C HIS A 131 -19.34 -34.02 15.11
N ALA A 132 -19.84 -34.71 16.13
CA ALA A 132 -19.15 -35.82 16.80
C ALA A 132 -18.80 -36.93 15.78
N GLY A 133 -17.50 -37.20 15.63
CA GLY A 133 -16.97 -38.24 14.76
C GLY A 133 -15.64 -38.80 15.26
N ASP A 134 -15.74 -39.80 16.13
CA ASP A 134 -14.90 -41.01 16.21
C ASP A 134 -13.36 -40.85 16.32
N ASN A 135 -12.86 -40.92 17.55
CA ASN A 135 -11.46 -41.17 17.85
C ASN A 135 -11.16 -42.67 17.74
N ARG A 136 -10.57 -43.09 16.62
CA ARG A 136 -9.88 -44.38 16.54
C ARG A 136 -8.38 -44.16 16.52
N ALA A 137 -7.76 -44.57 17.63
CA ALA A 137 -6.33 -44.71 17.80
C ALA A 137 -5.75 -45.66 16.73
N GLU A 138 -4.71 -45.20 16.04
CA GLU A 138 -3.75 -46.07 15.37
C GLU A 138 -2.37 -45.62 15.88
N GLU A 139 -1.83 -46.47 16.74
CA GLU A 139 -0.44 -46.51 17.17
C GLU A 139 0.45 -46.91 15.98
N ASP A 140 1.74 -46.56 16.09
CA ASP A 140 2.92 -47.26 15.53
C ASP A 140 2.81 -47.93 14.14
N ASP A 141 3.72 -47.60 13.24
CA ASP A 141 4.94 -48.43 13.11
C ASP A 141 5.92 -47.76 12.13
N GLU A 142 7.17 -47.79 12.55
CA GLU A 142 8.35 -47.48 11.77
C GLU A 142 8.42 -48.35 10.50
N LYS A 143 9.03 -47.81 9.44
CA LYS A 143 10.07 -48.52 8.68
C LYS A 143 10.72 -47.58 7.65
N ASN A 144 11.92 -47.14 8.01
CA ASN A 144 12.98 -46.85 7.06
C ASN A 144 13.21 -48.08 6.17
N ALA A 145 13.18 -47.89 4.86
CA ALA A 145 13.87 -48.74 3.93
C ALA A 145 14.63 -47.82 2.98
N GLU A 146 15.91 -47.62 3.30
CA GLU A 146 16.88 -47.14 2.35
C GLU A 146 17.06 -48.24 1.31
N GLU A 147 16.71 -47.96 0.06
CA GLU A 147 17.21 -48.73 -1.08
C GLU A 147 18.09 -47.81 -1.91
N ASP A 148 19.34 -47.80 -1.46
CA ASP A 148 20.52 -47.72 -2.28
C ASP A 148 20.44 -48.74 -3.44
N ASN A 149 20.57 -48.28 -4.67
CA ASN A 149 21.16 -49.03 -5.78
C ASN A 149 21.54 -48.05 -6.89
N GLU A 150 22.75 -47.52 -6.73
CA GLU A 150 23.87 -47.59 -7.68
C GLU A 150 23.56 -48.02 -9.14
N ASP A 151 24.13 -47.20 -10.04
CA ASP A 151 24.88 -47.60 -11.24
C ASP A 151 24.12 -47.92 -12.54
N TYR A 152 24.36 -47.12 -13.58
CA TYR A 152 24.99 -47.59 -14.83
C TYR A 152 25.44 -46.38 -15.68
N ASP A 153 26.73 -46.46 -16.03
CA ASP A 153 27.56 -45.63 -16.92
C ASP A 153 27.07 -45.47 -18.38
N GLU A 154 27.66 -44.44 -19.02
CA GLU A 154 28.08 -44.33 -20.44
C GLU A 154 26.98 -44.30 -21.55
N ASP A 155 27.05 -43.46 -22.59
CA ASP A 155 28.20 -43.14 -23.42
C ASP A 155 28.16 -41.71 -24.01
N ASP A 156 29.38 -41.19 -24.19
CA ASP A 156 29.82 -40.09 -25.05
C ASP A 156 29.77 -40.53 -26.53
N ASP A 157 29.10 -39.77 -27.41
CA ASP A 157 29.54 -39.43 -28.80
C ASP A 157 28.64 -38.33 -29.40
#